data_AF-M4X759-F1
#
_entry.id   AF-M4X759-F1
#
_cell.length_a   1.000
_cell.length_b   1.000
_cell.length_c   1.000
_cell.angle_alpha   90.00
_cell.angle_beta   90.00
_cell.angle_gamma   90.00
#
_symmetry.space_group_name_H-M   'P 1'
#
loop_
_entity.id
_entity.type
_entity.pdbx_description
1 polymer ?
#
loop_
_entity_poly.entity_id
_entity_poly.type
_entity_poly.pdbx_seq_one_letter_code
_entity_poly.pdbx_strand_id
1 'polypeptide(L)'
;ISANSDEKVGALIAEAMDKVGRDGVITVEDGQGLEDELAVVEGMQFDRGYLSPYFINKPETGSVELDDPFILLVDKKISNIREMLPVLEGVAKAGKPLIIVAEDVEGEALATLVVNTMRGIVKVAAVK
;
A
#
# COMPACT_ATOMS: atom_id res chain seq x y z
N ILE A 1 2.01 18.14 -24.21
CA ILE A 1 1.45 16.90 -24.78
C ILE A 1 1.65 15.81 -23.74
N SER A 2 0.68 15.59 -22.86
CA SER A 2 0.87 14.77 -21.65
C SER A 2 0.68 13.27 -21.89
N ALA A 3 -0.01 12.88 -22.95
CA ALA A 3 -0.24 11.49 -23.37
C ALA A 3 0.37 11.20 -24.77
N ASN A 4 1.45 11.89 -25.14
CA ASN A 4 2.12 11.73 -26.46
C ASN A 4 1.18 11.84 -27.70
N SER A 5 0.11 12.64 -27.61
CA SER A 5 -0.94 12.80 -28.64
C SER A 5 -1.83 11.57 -28.85
N ASP A 6 -1.85 10.66 -27.88
CA ASP A 6 -2.81 9.55 -27.86
C ASP A 6 -4.18 10.06 -27.36
N GLU A 7 -5.13 10.16 -28.29
CA GLU A 7 -6.51 10.59 -27.99
C GLU A 7 -7.27 9.58 -27.12
N LYS A 8 -6.94 8.28 -27.19
CA LYS A 8 -7.63 7.25 -26.41
C LYS A 8 -7.28 7.37 -24.93
N VAL A 9 -6.00 7.53 -24.60
CA VAL A 9 -5.55 7.74 -23.23
C VAL A 9 -6.16 9.02 -22.66
N GLY A 10 -6.21 10.09 -23.44
CA GLY A 10 -6.85 11.35 -23.04
C GLY A 10 -8.34 11.19 -22.74
N ALA A 11 -9.07 10.43 -23.57
CA ALA A 11 -10.48 10.15 -23.36
C ALA A 11 -10.74 9.31 -22.09
N LEU A 12 -9.92 8.28 -21.85
CA LEU A 12 -10.03 7.44 -20.65
C LEU A 12 -9.80 8.23 -19.36
N ILE A 13 -8.78 9.10 -19.34
CA ILE A 13 -8.51 9.97 -18.17
C ILE A 13 -9.69 10.93 -17.94
N ALA A 14 -10.25 11.50 -19.00
CA ALA A 14 -11.40 12.40 -18.88
C ALA A 14 -12.64 11.67 -18.32
N GLU A 15 -12.91 10.45 -18.79
CA GLU A 15 -14.00 9.61 -18.27
C GLU A 15 -13.78 9.22 -16.81
N ALA A 16 -12.54 8.85 -16.44
CA ALA A 16 -12.18 8.53 -15.06
C ALA A 16 -12.43 9.74 -14.14
N MET A 17 -11.97 10.94 -14.52
CA MET A 17 -12.18 12.18 -13.78
C MET A 17 -13.66 12.52 -13.59
N ASP A 18 -14.51 12.30 -14.60
CA ASP A 18 -15.95 12.53 -14.52
C ASP A 18 -16.63 11.57 -13.54
N LYS A 19 -16.20 10.29 -13.52
CA LYS A 19 -16.75 9.27 -12.61
C LYS A 19 -16.35 9.46 -11.16
N VAL A 20 -15.08 9.77 -10.88
CA VAL A 20 -14.58 9.88 -9.50
C VAL A 20 -14.84 11.25 -8.86
N GLY A 21 -15.12 12.26 -9.68
CA GLY A 21 -15.36 13.63 -9.23
C GLY A 21 -14.09 14.36 -8.78
N ARG A 22 -14.26 15.55 -8.20
CA ARG A 22 -13.17 16.49 -7.94
C ARG A 22 -12.12 16.00 -6.94
N ASP A 23 -12.54 15.25 -5.93
CA ASP A 23 -11.69 14.76 -4.84
C ASP A 23 -11.42 13.25 -4.95
N GLY A 24 -11.75 12.66 -6.11
CA GLY A 24 -11.55 11.25 -6.38
C GLY A 24 -10.09 10.91 -6.66
N VAL A 25 -9.71 9.68 -6.32
CA VAL A 25 -8.36 9.15 -6.55
C VAL A 25 -8.37 8.30 -7.80
N ILE A 26 -7.42 8.53 -8.69
CA ILE A 26 -7.21 7.72 -9.89
C ILE A 26 -5.91 6.94 -9.73
N THR A 27 -6.00 5.63 -9.86
CA THR A 27 -4.87 4.71 -9.92
C THR A 27 -4.82 4.04 -11.28
N VAL A 28 -3.63 3.59 -11.68
CA VAL A 28 -3.42 2.82 -12.92
C VAL A 28 -2.75 1.52 -12.53
N GLU A 29 -3.28 0.41 -13.04
CA GLU A 29 -2.75 -0.93 -12.81
C GLU A 29 -2.51 -1.62 -14.17
N ASP A 30 -1.56 -2.55 -14.22
CA ASP A 30 -1.27 -3.31 -15.42
C ASP A 30 -2.42 -4.31 -15.71
N GLY A 31 -3.09 -4.13 -16.85
CA GLY A 31 -4.13 -5.04 -17.31
C GLY A 31 -3.58 -6.37 -17.84
N GLN A 32 -4.35 -7.45 -17.68
CA GLN A 32 -4.04 -8.76 -18.28
C GLN A 32 -4.61 -8.92 -19.70
N GLY A 33 -5.53 -8.04 -20.10
CA GLY A 33 -6.21 -8.04 -21.40
C GLY A 33 -5.52 -7.15 -22.46
N LEU A 34 -6.06 -7.19 -23.68
CA LEU A 34 -5.67 -6.27 -24.77
C LEU A 34 -6.50 -4.97 -24.76
N GLU A 35 -7.55 -4.92 -23.96
CA GLU A 35 -8.49 -3.80 -23.88
C GLU A 35 -8.22 -2.98 -22.62
N ASP A 36 -8.38 -1.67 -22.74
CA ASP A 36 -8.30 -0.75 -21.60
C ASP A 36 -9.60 -0.87 -20.78
N GLU A 37 -9.48 -1.09 -19.47
CA GLU A 37 -10.61 -1.20 -18.55
C GLU A 37 -10.67 -0.01 -17.59
N LEU A 38 -11.88 0.52 -17.37
CA LEU A 38 -12.15 1.56 -16.37
C LEU A 38 -13.15 1.04 -15.34
N ALA A 39 -12.66 0.77 -14.13
CA ALA A 39 -13.47 0.36 -12.99
C ALA A 39 -13.47 1.42 -11.89
N VAL A 40 -14.63 1.64 -11.27
CA VAL A 40 -14.75 2.45 -10.05
C VAL A 40 -14.97 1.49 -8.89
N VAL A 41 -14.11 1.56 -7.89
CA VAL A 41 -14.16 0.72 -6.70
C VAL A 41 -14.25 1.57 -5.45
N GLU A 42 -14.84 1.01 -4.39
CA GLU A 42 -14.80 1.65 -3.07
C GLU A 42 -13.37 1.57 -2.53
N GLY A 43 -12.83 2.71 -2.12
CA GLY A 43 -11.48 2.83 -1.59
C GLY A 43 -11.29 4.15 -0.86
N MET A 44 -10.12 4.32 -0.23
CA MET A 44 -9.77 5.55 0.44
C MET A 44 -8.29 5.84 0.32
N GLN A 45 -7.95 7.13 0.32
CA GLN A 45 -6.58 7.63 0.43
C GLN A 45 -6.53 8.60 1.61
N PHE A 46 -5.39 8.64 2.28
CA PHE A 46 -5.11 9.57 3.37
C PHE A 46 -3.64 10.03 3.29
N ASP A 47 -3.36 11.21 3.84
CA ASP A 47 -2.08 11.90 3.67
C ASP A 47 -1.01 11.41 4.66
N ARG A 48 -0.64 10.13 4.55
CA ARG A 48 0.36 9.48 5.40
C ARG A 48 1.23 8.53 4.59
N GLY A 49 2.52 8.56 4.86
CA GLY A 49 3.52 7.70 4.22
C GLY A 49 3.97 6.56 5.13
N TYR A 50 4.82 5.68 4.58
CA TYR A 50 5.51 4.64 5.33
C TYR A 50 6.42 5.24 6.40
N LEU A 51 6.48 4.59 7.56
CA LEU A 51 7.35 5.00 8.68
C LEU A 51 8.84 4.73 8.41
N SER A 52 9.15 3.90 7.42
CA SER A 52 10.52 3.59 7.02
C SER A 52 10.63 3.33 5.52
N PRO A 53 11.62 3.92 4.80
CA PRO A 53 11.83 3.66 3.38
C PRO A 53 12.26 2.22 3.10
N TYR A 54 12.69 1.46 4.12
CA TYR A 54 13.03 0.05 3.97
C TYR A 54 11.81 -0.87 3.73
N PHE A 55 10.58 -0.33 3.78
CA PHE A 55 9.39 -1.05 3.35
C PHE A 55 9.19 -1.02 1.83
N ILE A 56 9.90 -0.16 1.09
CA ILE A 56 9.79 -0.04 -0.37
C ILE A 56 10.11 -1.38 -1.02
N ASN A 57 9.17 -1.89 -1.81
CA ASN A 57 9.33 -3.10 -2.62
C ASN A 57 9.24 -2.83 -4.13
N LYS A 58 8.98 -1.57 -4.52
CA LYS A 58 9.09 -1.05 -5.89
C LYS A 58 10.07 0.13 -5.93
N PRO A 59 11.38 -0.13 -6.03
CA PRO A 59 12.41 0.91 -5.96
C PRO A 59 12.31 1.99 -7.04
N GLU A 60 11.79 1.64 -8.22
CA GLU A 60 11.61 2.51 -9.38
C GLU A 60 10.64 3.66 -9.13
N THR A 61 9.56 3.39 -8.40
CA THR A 61 8.51 4.35 -8.02
C THR A 61 8.70 4.86 -6.59
N GLY A 62 9.49 4.15 -5.78
CA GLY A 62 9.58 4.40 -4.34
C GLY A 62 8.30 4.02 -3.59
N SER A 63 7.50 3.09 -4.14
CA SER A 63 6.22 2.67 -3.56
C SER A 63 6.32 1.38 -2.73
N VAL A 64 5.31 1.18 -1.88
CA VAL A 64 5.02 -0.09 -1.22
C VAL A 64 3.72 -0.62 -1.82
N GLU A 65 3.80 -1.72 -2.56
CA GLU A 65 2.65 -2.37 -3.19
C GLU A 65 2.42 -3.74 -2.54
N LEU A 66 1.26 -3.94 -1.93
CA LEU A 66 0.91 -5.18 -1.23
C LEU A 66 -0.34 -5.80 -1.87
N ASP A 67 -0.21 -7.02 -2.37
CA ASP A 67 -1.34 -7.76 -2.95
C ASP A 67 -2.14 -8.47 -1.85
N ASP A 68 -3.45 -8.27 -1.83
CA ASP A 68 -4.40 -8.89 -0.89
C ASP A 68 -3.90 -8.90 0.58
N PRO A 69 -3.52 -7.73 1.13
CA PRO A 69 -2.93 -7.66 2.46
C PRO A 69 -4.00 -7.74 3.56
N PHE A 70 -3.59 -8.25 4.72
CA PHE A 70 -4.33 -7.94 5.94
C PHE A 70 -4.10 -6.48 6.35
N ILE A 71 -5.13 -5.86 6.91
CA ILE A 71 -5.07 -4.50 7.46
C ILE A 71 -5.24 -4.60 8.98
N LEU A 72 -4.22 -4.15 9.74
CA LEU A 72 -4.29 -4.04 11.19
C LEU A 72 -4.38 -2.57 11.60
N LEU A 73 -5.45 -2.22 12.29
CA LEU A 73 -5.68 -0.89 12.85
C LEU A 73 -5.40 -0.91 14.35
N VAL A 74 -4.57 0.02 14.83
CA VAL A 74 -4.18 0.12 16.25
C VAL A 74 -4.29 1.57 16.71
N ASP A 75 -5.09 1.83 17.75
CA ASP A 75 -5.36 3.18 18.25
C ASP A 75 -4.30 3.71 19.25
N LYS A 76 -3.12 3.10 19.27
CA LYS A 76 -2.02 3.43 20.18
C LYS A 76 -0.67 3.27 19.49
N LYS A 77 0.37 3.80 20.13
CA LYS A 77 1.77 3.57 19.72
C LYS A 77 2.20 2.12 19.95
N ILE A 78 2.98 1.59 19.02
CA ILE A 78 3.60 0.27 19.08
C ILE A 78 5.12 0.45 19.19
N SER A 79 5.65 0.28 20.40
CA SER A 79 7.09 0.37 20.67
C SER A 79 7.75 -0.99 20.95
N ASN A 80 6.94 -2.00 21.32
CA ASN A 80 7.40 -3.35 21.68
C ASN A 80 6.87 -4.41 20.71
N ILE A 81 7.78 -5.15 20.07
CA ILE A 81 7.41 -6.18 19.08
C ILE A 81 6.70 -7.39 19.71
N ARG A 82 6.88 -7.63 21.01
CA ARG A 82 6.27 -8.79 21.70
C ARG A 82 4.74 -8.75 21.67
N GLU A 83 4.16 -7.55 21.68
CA GLU A 83 2.71 -7.37 21.57
C GLU A 83 2.17 -7.78 20.19
N MET A 84 3.04 -7.78 19.17
CA MET A 84 2.69 -8.08 17.78
C MET A 84 2.92 -9.54 17.40
N LEU A 85 3.66 -10.31 18.20
CA LEU A 85 4.05 -11.69 17.85
C LEU A 85 2.85 -12.57 17.46
N PRO A 86 1.73 -12.61 18.22
CA PRO A 86 0.60 -13.46 17.84
C PRO A 86 0.00 -13.10 16.48
N VAL A 87 -0.03 -11.81 16.16
CA VAL A 87 -0.56 -11.30 14.88
C VAL A 87 0.40 -11.66 13.74
N LEU A 88 1.69 -11.41 13.92
CA LEU A 88 2.72 -11.69 12.93
C LEU A 88 2.81 -13.19 12.61
N GLU A 89 2.68 -14.05 13.62
CA GLU A 89 2.61 -15.51 13.42
C GLU A 89 1.39 -15.93 12.61
N GLY A 90 0.22 -15.36 12.91
CA GLY A 90 -1.01 -15.61 12.16
C GLY A 90 -0.89 -15.19 10.68
N VAL A 91 -0.35 -14.00 10.43
CA VAL A 91 -0.11 -13.46 9.08
C VAL A 91 0.90 -14.31 8.32
N ALA A 92 2.03 -14.67 8.95
CA ALA A 92 3.05 -15.50 8.35
C ALA A 92 2.50 -16.88 7.96
N LYS A 93 1.67 -17.49 8.82
CA LYS A 93 0.99 -18.75 8.54
C LYS A 93 0.02 -18.66 7.36
N ALA A 94 -0.66 -17.53 7.21
CA ALA A 94 -1.55 -17.27 6.08
C ALA A 94 -0.80 -16.98 4.77
N GLY A 95 0.51 -16.68 4.83
CA GLY A 95 1.33 -16.36 3.66
C GLY A 95 0.96 -15.05 2.97
N LYS A 96 0.19 -14.18 3.65
CA LYS A 96 -0.28 -12.90 3.12
C LYS A 96 0.53 -11.73 3.69
N PRO A 97 0.64 -10.60 2.96
CA PRO A 97 1.22 -9.39 3.51
C PRO A 97 0.35 -8.74 4.60
N LEU A 98 0.92 -7.81 5.34
CA LEU A 98 0.23 -7.03 6.37
C LEU A 98 0.58 -5.54 6.25
N ILE A 99 -0.43 -4.68 6.27
CA ILE A 99 -0.27 -3.23 6.50
C ILE A 99 -0.74 -2.90 7.92
N ILE A 100 0.12 -2.21 8.67
CA ILE A 100 -0.17 -1.73 10.02
C ILE A 100 -0.45 -0.23 9.95
N VAL A 101 -1.63 0.17 10.40
CA VAL A 101 -2.01 1.59 10.59
C VAL A 101 -2.12 1.83 12.10
N ALA A 102 -1.22 2.65 12.65
CA ALA A 102 -1.17 2.89 14.08
C ALA A 102 -0.89 4.37 14.40
N GLU A 103 -1.11 4.80 15.66
CA GLU A 103 -0.70 6.15 16.07
C GLU A 103 0.81 6.38 15.84
N ASP A 104 1.63 5.36 16.10
CA ASP A 104 3.04 5.31 15.74
C ASP A 104 3.59 3.88 15.82
N VAL A 105 4.65 3.60 15.08
CA VAL A 105 5.46 2.38 15.25
C VAL A 105 6.91 2.80 15.38
N GLU A 106 7.48 2.61 16.57
CA GLU A 106 8.76 3.21 16.93
C GLU A 106 9.71 2.24 17.63
N GLY A 107 10.95 2.68 17.82
CA GLY A 107 11.96 1.97 18.62
C GLY A 107 12.26 0.56 18.12
N GLU A 108 12.26 -0.40 19.06
CA GLU A 108 12.56 -1.81 18.79
C GLU A 108 11.55 -2.44 17.83
N ALA A 109 10.27 -2.09 17.95
CA ALA A 109 9.22 -2.62 17.08
C ALA A 109 9.49 -2.28 15.62
N LEU A 110 9.73 -1.01 15.31
CA LEU A 110 10.01 -0.58 13.93
C LEU A 110 11.29 -1.23 13.39
N ALA A 111 12.38 -1.24 14.17
CA ALA A 111 13.64 -1.84 13.77
C ALA A 111 13.48 -3.33 13.46
N THR A 112 12.72 -4.06 14.27
CA THR A 112 12.47 -5.49 14.09
C THR A 112 11.62 -5.77 12.86
N LEU A 113 10.56 -4.99 12.62
CA LEU A 113 9.73 -5.11 11.43
C LEU A 113 10.54 -4.84 10.16
N VAL A 114 11.36 -3.79 10.16
CA VAL A 114 12.23 -3.44 9.02
C VAL A 114 13.20 -4.58 8.71
N VAL A 115 13.96 -5.06 9.71
CA VAL A 115 14.96 -6.12 9.49
C VAL A 115 14.32 -7.40 8.98
N ASN A 116 13.17 -7.79 9.51
CA ASN A 116 12.48 -9.01 9.05
C ASN A 116 11.86 -8.84 7.66
N THR A 117 11.41 -7.62 7.31
CA THR A 117 10.91 -7.32 5.97
C THR A 117 12.04 -7.39 4.94
N MET A 118 13.19 -6.77 5.23
CA MET A 118 14.38 -6.85 4.36
C MET A 118 14.91 -8.28 4.17
N ARG A 119 14.72 -9.14 5.18
CA ARG A 119 15.08 -10.57 5.10
C ARG A 119 14.03 -11.43 4.41
N GLY A 120 12.89 -10.86 4.03
CA GLY A 120 11.76 -11.59 3.43
C GLY A 120 11.06 -12.57 4.39
N ILE A 121 11.30 -12.46 5.69
CA ILE A 121 10.69 -13.34 6.71
C ILE A 121 9.21 -12.99 6.87
N VAL A 122 8.89 -11.70 6.83
CA VAL A 122 7.52 -11.18 6.85
C VAL A 122 7.40 -10.12 5.75
N LYS A 123 6.21 -9.99 5.16
CA LYS A 123 5.90 -8.91 4.22
C LYS A 123 5.02 -7.89 4.94
N VAL A 124 5.64 -6.89 5.56
CA VAL A 124 4.95 -5.91 6.41
C VAL A 124 5.32 -4.51 6.00
N ALA A 125 4.36 -3.60 6.06
CA ALA A 125 4.59 -2.16 6.07
C ALA A 125 3.83 -1.50 7.22
N ALA A 126 4.30 -0.34 7.67
CA ALA A 126 3.67 0.42 8.73
C ALA A 126 3.52 1.90 8.35
N VAL A 127 2.35 2.46 8.63
CA VAL A 127 1.97 3.85 8.38
C VAL A 127 1.30 4.44 9.63
N LYS A 128 1.32 5.79 9.71
CA LYS A 128 0.68 6.59 10.76
C LYS A 128 -0.69 7.10 10.32
#